data_AF-A0A431W2V8-F1
#
_entry.id   AF-A0A431W2V8-F1
#
_cell.length_a   1.000
_cell.length_b   1.000
_cell.length_c   1.000
_cell.angle_alpha   90.00
_cell.angle_beta   90.00
_cell.angle_gamma   90.00
#
_symmetry.space_group_name_H-M   'P 1'
#
loop_
_entity.id
_entity.type
_entity.pdbx_description
1 polymer ?
#
loop_
_entity_poly.entity_id
_entity_poly.type
_entity_poly.pdbx_seq_one_letter_code
_entity_poly.pdbx_strand_id
1 'polypeptide(L)'
;MSVKILKAVVKFNENQRIAPRFILTYLLIWFIWHNQLFTTFFSTSGDLLTRSTAALSAVTDNHYLIVLAITCLFYSARVGYYFLKNKTHALLEEDDIAELKVGSDQRFTKNEDIERLMSMVTDLKTQVVATKEREQKANADKNLVIKKFLAIREELDEVKAENALLTKSNKALKTRLAENCGMETGVLEPS
;
A
#
# COMPACT_ATOMS: atom_id res chain seq x y z
N MET A 1 -4.14 -17.23 -44.93
CA MET A 1 -4.62 -15.88 -44.51
C MET A 1 -6.14 -15.76 -44.70
N SER A 2 -6.68 -16.18 -45.84
CA SER A 2 -8.11 -16.24 -46.20
C SER A 2 -9.02 -16.98 -45.21
N VAL A 3 -8.62 -18.16 -44.70
CA VAL A 3 -9.45 -18.95 -43.75
C VAL A 3 -9.66 -18.24 -42.42
N LYS A 4 -8.65 -17.50 -41.93
CA LYS A 4 -8.76 -16.70 -40.69
C LYS A 4 -9.73 -15.54 -40.88
N ILE A 5 -9.71 -14.91 -42.05
CA ILE A 5 -10.62 -13.82 -42.42
C ILE A 5 -12.06 -14.35 -42.54
N LEU A 6 -12.25 -15.49 -43.21
CA LEU A 6 -13.56 -16.13 -43.34
C LEU A 6 -14.13 -16.51 -41.97
N LYS A 7 -13.31 -17.10 -41.10
CA LYS A 7 -13.69 -17.45 -39.72
C LYS A 7 -14.02 -16.22 -38.87
N ALA A 8 -13.28 -15.11 -39.06
CA ALA A 8 -13.58 -13.85 -38.39
C ALA A 8 -14.90 -13.24 -38.87
N VAL A 9 -15.19 -13.31 -40.18
CA VAL A 9 -16.46 -12.85 -40.78
C VAL A 9 -17.64 -13.69 -40.27
N VAL A 10 -17.49 -15.01 -40.20
CA VAL A 10 -18.53 -15.92 -39.69
C VAL A 10 -18.78 -15.67 -38.19
N LYS A 11 -17.72 -15.60 -37.38
CA LYS A 11 -17.84 -15.33 -35.94
C LYS A 11 -18.44 -13.93 -35.66
N PHE A 12 -18.13 -12.95 -36.50
CA PHE A 12 -18.74 -11.61 -36.44
C PHE A 12 -20.24 -11.63 -36.80
N ASN A 13 -20.64 -12.45 -37.78
CA ASN A 13 -22.02 -12.62 -38.18
C ASN A 13 -22.86 -13.34 -37.10
N GLU A 14 -22.30 -14.36 -36.45
CA GLU A 14 -22.96 -15.11 -35.37
C GLU A 14 -23.15 -14.28 -34.09
N ASN A 15 -22.26 -13.32 -33.81
CA ASN A 15 -22.28 -12.56 -32.55
C ASN A 15 -23.26 -11.38 -32.52
N GLN A 16 -24.10 -11.19 -33.53
CA GLN A 16 -25.04 -10.07 -33.58
C GLN A 16 -26.51 -10.55 -33.63
N ARG A 17 -27.31 -10.08 -32.67
CA ARG A 17 -28.53 -10.78 -32.24
C ARG A 17 -29.77 -10.74 -33.15
N ILE A 18 -29.95 -9.83 -34.12
CA ILE A 18 -31.18 -9.85 -34.98
C ILE A 18 -30.99 -9.31 -36.42
N ALA A 19 -30.39 -8.13 -36.64
CA ALA A 19 -30.30 -7.47 -37.95
C ALA A 19 -29.21 -7.87 -39.00
N PRO A 20 -28.12 -8.63 -38.70
CA PRO A 20 -26.98 -8.78 -39.62
C PRO A 20 -27.10 -9.93 -40.61
N ARG A 21 -27.88 -10.96 -40.28
CA ARG A 21 -28.16 -12.06 -41.22
C ARG A 21 -28.74 -11.48 -42.51
N PHE A 22 -29.54 -10.42 -42.40
CA PHE A 22 -30.13 -9.73 -43.54
C PHE A 22 -29.09 -9.19 -44.53
N ILE A 23 -28.01 -8.54 -44.08
CA ILE A 23 -27.04 -7.90 -44.99
C ILE A 23 -26.22 -8.96 -45.74
N LEU A 24 -25.77 -10.01 -45.05
CA LEU A 24 -25.00 -11.08 -45.68
C LEU A 24 -25.88 -11.94 -46.60
N THR A 25 -27.09 -12.26 -46.17
CA THR A 25 -28.08 -12.95 -47.00
C THR A 25 -28.49 -12.09 -48.21
N TYR A 26 -28.65 -10.77 -48.04
CA TYR A 26 -28.91 -9.84 -49.13
C TYR A 26 -27.77 -9.81 -50.14
N LEU A 27 -26.52 -9.74 -49.68
CA LEU A 27 -25.35 -9.83 -50.57
C LEU A 27 -25.36 -11.14 -51.35
N LEU A 28 -25.55 -12.29 -50.70
CA LEU A 28 -25.59 -13.59 -51.37
C LEU A 28 -26.72 -13.67 -52.41
N ILE A 29 -27.92 -13.21 -52.06
CA ILE A 29 -29.07 -13.17 -52.99
C ILE A 29 -28.78 -12.22 -54.16
N TRP A 30 -28.15 -11.07 -53.90
CA TRP A 30 -27.75 -10.11 -54.93
C TRP A 30 -26.75 -10.72 -55.92
N PHE A 31 -25.74 -11.44 -55.43
CA PHE A 31 -24.76 -12.13 -56.28
C PHE A 31 -25.42 -13.21 -57.16
N ILE A 32 -26.40 -13.94 -56.62
CA ILE A 32 -27.16 -14.96 -57.35
C ILE A 32 -28.06 -14.31 -58.41
N TRP A 33 -28.70 -13.19 -58.10
CA TRP A 33 -29.63 -12.51 -58.99
C TRP A 33 -28.93 -11.77 -60.13
N HIS A 34 -27.82 -11.07 -59.83
CA HIS A 34 -27.04 -10.31 -60.81
C HIS A 34 -25.89 -11.13 -61.41
N ASN A 35 -26.11 -12.45 -61.59
CA ASN A 35 -25.14 -13.38 -62.17
C ASN A 35 -24.66 -12.95 -63.58
N GLN A 36 -25.44 -12.14 -64.30
CA GLN A 36 -25.05 -11.57 -65.60
C GLN A 36 -23.71 -10.83 -65.57
N LEU A 37 -23.35 -10.19 -64.45
CA LEU A 37 -22.03 -9.59 -64.27
C LEU A 37 -20.92 -10.65 -64.33
N PHE A 38 -21.10 -11.76 -63.63
CA PHE A 38 -20.12 -12.83 -63.57
C PHE A 38 -20.06 -13.62 -64.86
N THR A 39 -21.22 -13.97 -65.44
CA THR A 39 -21.25 -14.72 -66.70
C THR A 39 -20.58 -13.94 -67.82
N THR A 40 -20.85 -12.63 -67.94
CA THR A 40 -20.25 -11.78 -68.98
C THR A 40 -18.75 -11.54 -68.75
N PHE A 41 -18.34 -11.44 -67.48
CA PHE A 41 -16.92 -11.32 -67.12
C PHE A 41 -16.11 -12.58 -67.49
N PHE A 42 -16.69 -13.77 -67.31
CA PHE A 42 -16.03 -15.04 -67.62
C PHE A 42 -16.19 -15.47 -69.09
N SER A 43 -17.26 -15.06 -69.77
CA SER A 43 -17.49 -15.38 -71.19
C SER A 43 -16.76 -14.46 -72.15
N THR A 44 -16.39 -13.24 -71.72
CA THR A 44 -15.65 -12.29 -72.55
C THR A 44 -14.16 -12.63 -72.54
N SER A 45 -13.59 -12.84 -73.72
CA SER A 45 -12.16 -13.05 -73.91
C SER A 45 -11.44 -11.70 -74.06
N GLY A 46 -10.35 -11.49 -73.31
CA GLY A 46 -9.57 -10.25 -73.33
C GLY A 46 -8.76 -10.03 -72.04
N ASP A 47 -8.20 -8.83 -71.88
CA ASP A 47 -7.55 -8.37 -70.65
C ASP A 47 -8.54 -8.13 -69.51
N LEU A 48 -8.06 -8.15 -68.27
CA LEU A 48 -8.89 -7.93 -67.07
C LEU A 48 -9.73 -6.65 -67.15
N LEU A 49 -9.16 -5.57 -67.70
CA LEU A 49 -9.86 -4.31 -67.87
C LEU A 49 -10.98 -4.41 -68.92
N THR A 50 -10.76 -5.08 -70.04
CA THR A 50 -11.79 -5.23 -71.07
C THR A 50 -12.91 -6.18 -70.64
N ARG A 51 -12.59 -7.21 -69.86
CA ARG A 51 -13.61 -8.07 -69.22
C ARG A 51 -14.44 -7.32 -68.19
N SER A 52 -13.80 -6.46 -67.39
CA SER A 52 -14.47 -5.65 -66.37
C SER A 52 -15.41 -4.61 -66.98
N THR A 53 -14.96 -3.91 -68.03
CA THR A 53 -15.80 -2.93 -68.73
C THR A 53 -16.95 -3.58 -69.50
N ALA A 54 -16.74 -4.74 -70.12
CA ALA A 54 -17.79 -5.51 -70.78
C ALA A 54 -18.82 -6.08 -69.81
N ALA A 55 -18.39 -6.53 -68.62
CA ALA A 55 -19.30 -6.97 -67.57
C ALA A 55 -20.13 -5.80 -67.03
N LEU A 56 -19.51 -4.64 -66.82
CA LEU A 56 -20.19 -3.44 -66.33
C LEU A 56 -21.21 -2.90 -67.34
N SER A 57 -20.89 -2.93 -68.63
CA SER A 57 -21.80 -2.47 -69.69
C SER A 57 -22.96 -3.44 -69.99
N ALA A 58 -22.82 -4.72 -69.63
CA ALA A 58 -23.88 -5.71 -69.75
C ALA A 58 -25.00 -5.52 -68.72
N VAL A 59 -24.78 -4.74 -67.67
CA VAL A 59 -25.83 -4.33 -66.72
C VAL A 59 -26.43 -3.02 -67.20
N THR A 60 -27.63 -3.11 -67.77
CA THR A 60 -28.36 -1.95 -68.32
C THR A 60 -28.74 -0.91 -67.26
N ASP A 61 -28.91 -1.32 -66.00
CA ASP A 61 -29.29 -0.45 -64.88
C ASP A 61 -28.23 -0.43 -63.77
N ASN A 62 -27.38 0.60 -63.78
CA ASN A 62 -26.30 0.78 -62.80
C ASN A 62 -26.78 1.12 -61.38
N HIS A 63 -28.07 1.40 -61.17
CA HIS A 63 -28.63 1.75 -59.86
C HIS A 63 -28.40 0.65 -58.81
N TYR A 64 -28.48 -0.62 -59.20
CA TYR A 64 -28.26 -1.76 -58.28
C TYR A 64 -26.80 -1.91 -57.85
N LEU A 65 -25.85 -1.50 -58.70
CA LEU A 65 -24.41 -1.48 -58.36
C LEU A 65 -24.09 -0.39 -57.33
N ILE A 66 -24.77 0.75 -57.41
CA ILE A 66 -24.63 1.84 -56.42
C ILE A 66 -25.18 1.37 -55.06
N VAL A 67 -26.36 0.74 -55.04
CA VAL A 67 -26.95 0.18 -53.81
C VAL A 67 -26.03 -0.90 -53.21
N LEU A 68 -25.43 -1.75 -54.04
CA LEU A 68 -24.44 -2.73 -53.59
C LEU A 68 -23.22 -2.05 -52.96
N ALA A 69 -22.65 -1.03 -53.62
CA ALA A 69 -21.48 -0.32 -53.13
C ALA A 69 -21.74 0.33 -51.78
N ILE A 70 -22.90 0.98 -51.61
CA ILE A 70 -23.34 1.56 -50.34
C ILE A 70 -23.52 0.47 -49.28
N THR A 71 -24.14 -0.66 -49.63
CA THR A 71 -24.34 -1.78 -48.70
C THR A 71 -23.01 -2.38 -48.22
N CYS A 72 -22.04 -2.56 -49.13
CA CYS A 72 -20.69 -3.01 -48.81
C CYS A 72 -19.93 -1.99 -47.94
N LEU A 73 -20.11 -0.69 -48.17
CA LEU A 73 -19.52 0.37 -47.35
C LEU A 73 -20.06 0.33 -45.92
N PHE A 74 -21.38 0.26 -45.75
CA PHE A 74 -21.99 0.12 -44.42
C PHE A 74 -21.55 -1.16 -43.71
N TYR A 75 -21.46 -2.28 -44.45
CA TYR A 75 -21.01 -3.54 -43.89
C TYR A 75 -19.54 -3.48 -43.43
N SER A 76 -18.64 -2.97 -44.27
CA SER A 76 -17.22 -2.84 -43.96
C SER A 76 -16.94 -1.86 -42.81
N ALA A 77 -17.62 -0.71 -42.76
CA ALA A 77 -17.52 0.22 -41.64
C ALA A 77 -17.95 -0.43 -40.31
N ARG A 78 -19.00 -1.25 -40.35
CA ARG A 78 -19.51 -1.97 -39.17
C ARG A 78 -18.56 -3.08 -38.72
N VAL A 79 -17.98 -3.84 -39.66
CA VAL A 79 -16.92 -4.83 -39.37
C VAL A 79 -15.70 -4.13 -38.77
N GLY A 80 -15.31 -2.99 -39.34
CA GLY A 80 -14.23 -2.14 -38.83
C GLY A 80 -14.48 -1.72 -37.38
N TYR A 81 -15.67 -1.21 -37.06
CA TYR A 81 -16.04 -0.85 -35.69
C TYR A 81 -15.92 -2.03 -34.71
N TYR A 82 -16.35 -3.23 -35.12
CA TYR A 82 -16.23 -4.41 -34.27
C TYR A 82 -14.78 -4.86 -34.08
N PHE A 83 -13.98 -4.79 -35.14
CA PHE A 83 -12.55 -5.09 -35.06
C PHE A 83 -11.84 -4.11 -34.12
N LEU A 84 -12.14 -2.81 -34.22
CA LEU A 84 -11.64 -1.79 -33.30
C LEU A 84 -12.10 -2.08 -31.88
N LYS A 85 -13.40 -2.31 -31.65
CA LYS A 85 -13.95 -2.63 -30.33
C LYS A 85 -13.28 -3.86 -29.71
N ASN A 86 -13.08 -4.92 -30.48
CA ASN A 86 -12.45 -6.14 -30.00
C ASN A 86 -10.96 -5.93 -29.67
N LYS A 87 -10.26 -5.10 -30.44
CA LYS A 87 -8.87 -4.72 -30.16
C LYS A 87 -8.77 -3.80 -28.94
N THR A 88 -9.72 -2.87 -28.77
CA THR A 88 -9.83 -2.02 -27.58
C THR A 88 -10.12 -2.87 -26.34
N HIS A 89 -11.01 -3.86 -26.41
CA HIS A 89 -11.28 -4.73 -25.27
C HIS A 89 -10.08 -5.57 -24.87
N ALA A 90 -9.33 -6.09 -25.84
CA ALA A 90 -8.09 -6.83 -25.60
C ALA A 90 -7.01 -5.95 -24.93
N LEU A 91 -6.93 -4.67 -25.31
CA LEU A 91 -6.01 -3.72 -24.67
C LEU A 91 -6.47 -3.34 -23.25
N LEU A 92 -7.77 -3.22 -23.02
CA LEU A 92 -8.33 -2.93 -21.70
C LEU A 92 -8.11 -4.09 -20.73
N GLU A 93 -8.28 -5.33 -21.18
CA GLU A 93 -8.06 -6.53 -20.38
C GLU A 93 -6.56 -6.73 -20.05
N GLU A 94 -5.66 -6.34 -20.95
CA GLU A 94 -4.21 -6.33 -20.69
C GLU A 94 -3.80 -5.28 -19.64
N ASP A 95 -4.44 -4.10 -19.66
CA ASP A 95 -4.20 -3.02 -18.68
C ASP A 95 -4.74 -3.41 -17.29
N ASP A 96 -5.94 -4.01 -17.22
CA ASP A 96 -6.52 -4.51 -15.97
C ASP A 96 -5.63 -5.58 -15.30
N ILE A 97 -5.02 -6.47 -16.10
CA ILE A 97 -4.08 -7.48 -15.60
C ILE A 97 -2.79 -6.83 -15.07
N ALA A 98 -2.31 -5.77 -15.70
CA ALA A 98 -1.14 -5.02 -15.25
C ALA A 98 -1.42 -4.28 -13.93
N GLU A 99 -2.59 -3.65 -13.79
CA GLU A 99 -3.00 -2.96 -12.56
C GLU A 99 -3.13 -3.92 -11.37
N LEU A 100 -3.73 -5.10 -11.59
CA LEU A 100 -3.85 -6.14 -10.56
C LEU A 100 -2.48 -6.64 -10.08
N LYS A 101 -1.50 -6.76 -10.99
CA LYS A 101 -0.14 -7.19 -10.63
C LYS A 101 0.58 -6.16 -9.76
N VAL A 102 0.50 -4.87 -10.14
CA VAL A 102 1.06 -3.76 -9.35
C VAL A 102 0.39 -3.63 -7.98
N GLY A 103 -0.93 -3.80 -7.90
CA GLY A 103 -1.67 -3.81 -6.65
C GLY A 103 -1.28 -4.97 -5.72
N SER A 104 -0.87 -6.12 -6.27
CA SER A 104 -0.40 -7.27 -5.49
C SER A 104 0.97 -7.02 -4.85
N ASP A 105 1.93 -6.46 -5.60
CA ASP A 105 3.27 -6.12 -5.09
C ASP A 105 3.19 -5.06 -3.98
N GLN A 106 2.25 -4.11 -4.09
CA GLN A 106 1.99 -3.12 -3.05
C GLN A 106 1.38 -3.73 -1.77
N ARG A 107 0.64 -4.84 -1.87
CA ARG A 107 0.13 -5.56 -0.69
C ARG A 107 1.21 -6.35 0.03
N PHE A 108 2.13 -6.98 -0.70
CA PHE A 108 3.24 -7.74 -0.10
C PHE A 108 4.23 -6.83 0.62
N THR A 109 4.57 -5.68 0.03
CA THR A 109 5.44 -4.67 0.67
C THR A 109 4.85 -4.11 1.97
N LYS A 110 3.55 -3.78 1.98
CA LYS A 110 2.86 -3.33 3.20
C LYS A 110 2.87 -4.37 4.32
N ASN A 111 2.83 -5.66 3.99
CA ASN A 111 2.80 -6.71 5.00
C ASN A 111 4.18 -6.90 5.66
N GLU A 112 5.29 -6.76 4.91
CA GLU A 112 6.65 -6.76 5.46
C GLU A 112 6.87 -5.57 6.41
N ASP A 113 6.40 -4.38 6.04
CA ASP A 113 6.50 -3.19 6.90
C ASP A 113 5.72 -3.33 8.22
N ILE A 114 4.54 -3.96 8.18
CA ILE A 114 3.74 -4.27 9.37
C ILE A 114 4.49 -5.26 10.29
N GLU A 115 5.16 -6.25 9.72
CA GLU A 115 5.96 -7.22 10.48
C GLU A 115 7.17 -6.54 11.15
N ARG A 116 7.85 -5.63 10.45
CA ARG A 116 8.92 -4.79 11.04
C ARG A 116 8.42 -3.85 12.13
N LEU A 117 7.23 -3.27 11.99
CA LEU A 117 6.62 -2.46 13.04
C LEU A 117 6.30 -3.30 14.28
N MET A 118 5.76 -4.50 14.09
CA MET A 118 5.47 -5.43 15.19
C MET A 118 6.75 -5.87 15.92
N SER A 119 7.84 -6.12 15.21
CA SER A 119 9.13 -6.45 15.84
C SER A 119 9.69 -5.26 16.63
N MET A 120 9.64 -4.05 16.07
CA MET A 120 10.09 -2.84 16.76
C MET A 120 9.25 -2.53 18.01
N VAL A 121 7.93 -2.71 17.96
CA VAL A 121 7.05 -2.55 19.12
C VAL A 121 7.37 -3.58 20.19
N THR A 122 7.68 -4.82 19.79
CA THR A 122 8.05 -5.89 20.72
C THR A 122 9.39 -5.58 21.39
N ASP A 123 10.39 -5.10 20.65
CA ASP A 123 11.68 -4.67 21.19
C ASP A 123 11.57 -3.44 22.09
N LEU A 124 10.71 -2.48 21.76
CA LEU A 124 10.42 -1.35 22.64
C LEU A 124 9.77 -1.80 23.94
N LYS A 125 8.82 -2.75 23.87
CA LYS A 125 8.17 -3.31 25.05
C LYS A 125 9.17 -4.01 25.97
N THR A 126 10.09 -4.81 25.43
CA THR A 126 11.12 -5.49 26.23
C THR A 126 12.09 -4.49 26.85
N GLN A 127 12.50 -3.45 26.12
CA GLN A 127 13.34 -2.38 26.66
C GLN A 127 12.66 -1.61 27.79
N VAL A 128 11.36 -1.28 27.67
CA VAL A 128 10.60 -0.59 28.73
C VAL A 128 10.46 -1.43 29.99
N VAL A 129 10.28 -2.74 29.86
CA VAL A 129 10.25 -3.64 31.03
C VAL A 129 11.63 -3.67 31.71
N ALA A 130 12.71 -3.80 30.93
CA ALA A 130 14.07 -3.81 31.46
C ALA A 130 14.47 -2.49 32.14
N THR A 131 14.03 -1.34 31.62
CA THR A 131 14.28 -0.04 32.27
C THR A 131 13.47 0.13 33.55
N LYS A 132 12.21 -0.32 33.57
CA LYS A 132 11.37 -0.28 34.78
C LYS A 132 11.96 -1.12 35.92
N GLU A 133 12.51 -2.30 35.62
CA GLU A 133 13.20 -3.13 36.62
C GLU A 133 14.46 -2.45 37.16
N ARG A 134 15.24 -1.79 36.29
CA ARG A 134 16.40 -0.99 36.72
C ARG A 134 16.00 0.18 37.61
N GLU A 135 14.93 0.90 37.29
CA GLU A 135 14.43 1.99 38.13
C GLU A 135 13.92 1.49 39.49
N GLN A 136 13.20 0.36 39.54
CA GLN A 136 12.75 -0.22 40.80
C GLN A 136 13.94 -0.60 41.69
N LYS A 137 14.98 -1.21 41.11
CA LYS A 137 16.21 -1.54 41.85
C LYS A 137 16.92 -0.28 42.36
N ALA A 138 17.06 0.74 41.51
CA ALA A 138 17.66 2.01 41.91
C ALA A 138 16.84 2.73 43.00
N ASN A 139 15.51 2.65 42.97
CA ASN A 139 14.64 3.19 44.03
C ASN A 139 14.76 2.41 45.34
N ALA A 140 14.89 1.08 45.28
CA ALA A 140 15.13 0.26 46.47
C ALA A 140 16.47 0.62 47.13
N ASP A 141 17.53 0.79 46.32
CA ASP A 141 18.86 1.20 46.80
C ASP A 141 18.82 2.60 47.40
N LYS A 142 18.14 3.56 46.75
CA LYS A 142 17.92 4.91 47.29
C LYS A 142 17.23 4.90 48.65
N ASN A 143 16.16 4.11 48.79
CA ASN A 143 15.44 3.99 50.06
C ASN A 143 16.33 3.37 51.16
N LEU A 144 17.17 2.40 50.82
CA LEU A 144 18.12 1.81 51.75
C LEU A 144 19.20 2.82 52.20
N VAL A 145 19.70 3.63 51.27
CA VAL A 145 20.64 4.72 51.58
C VAL A 145 19.98 5.77 52.48
N ILE A 146 18.74 6.17 52.20
CA ILE A 146 18.00 7.12 53.03
C ILE A 146 17.82 6.56 54.45
N LYS A 147 17.45 5.28 54.58
CA LYS A 147 17.30 4.64 55.90
C LYS A 147 18.61 4.63 56.69
N LYS A 148 19.73 4.32 56.05
CA LYS A 148 21.07 4.39 56.68
C LYS A 148 21.42 5.82 57.10
N PHE A 149 21.16 6.78 56.23
CA PHE A 149 21.41 8.20 56.53
C PHE A 149 20.58 8.70 57.71
N LEU A 150 19.30 8.28 57.80
CA LEU A 150 18.44 8.61 58.94
C LEU A 150 18.98 8.02 60.25
N ALA A 151 19.42 6.76 60.25
CA ALA A 151 20.01 6.13 61.44
C ALA A 151 21.29 6.85 61.92
N ILE A 152 22.19 7.19 61.00
CA ILE A 152 23.41 7.94 61.32
C ILE A 152 23.07 9.33 61.89
N ARG A 153 22.02 9.98 61.37
CA ARG A 153 21.59 11.28 61.87
C ARG A 153 21.06 11.19 63.31
N GLU A 154 20.33 10.13 63.62
CA GLU A 154 19.85 9.85 64.98
C GLU A 154 21.02 9.63 65.95
N GLU A 155 22.00 8.78 65.58
CA GLU A 155 23.22 8.58 66.37
C GLU A 155 24.01 9.88 66.57
N LEU A 156 24.12 10.72 65.54
CA LEU A 156 24.81 12.01 65.63
C LEU A 156 24.09 12.97 66.59
N ASP A 157 22.76 12.99 66.57
CA ASP A 157 21.96 13.83 67.46
C ASP A 157 22.08 13.36 68.93
N GLU A 158 22.13 12.05 69.18
CA GLU A 158 22.38 11.47 70.51
C GLU A 158 23.77 11.85 71.03
N VAL A 159 24.84 11.61 70.26
CA VAL A 159 26.21 11.96 70.65
C VAL A 159 26.39 13.47 70.86
N LYS A 160 25.68 14.29 70.08
CA LYS A 160 25.70 15.76 70.26
C LYS A 160 25.00 16.16 71.55
N ALA A 161 23.89 15.51 71.91
CA ALA A 161 23.22 15.73 73.19
C ALA A 161 24.10 15.29 74.37
N GLU A 162 24.76 14.14 74.27
CA GLU A 162 25.71 13.67 75.28
C GLU A 162 26.88 14.63 75.46
N ASN A 163 27.49 15.11 74.37
CA ASN A 163 28.55 16.11 74.44
C ASN A 163 28.08 17.43 75.09
N ALA A 164 26.85 17.86 74.82
CA ALA A 164 26.26 19.04 75.45
C ALA A 164 26.06 18.84 76.97
N LEU A 165 25.62 17.65 77.38
CA LEU A 165 25.51 17.29 78.79
C LEU A 165 26.88 17.21 79.48
N LEU A 166 27.87 16.58 78.84
CA LEU A 166 29.24 16.48 79.34
C LEU A 166 29.93 17.85 79.45
N THR A 167 29.70 18.76 78.49
CA THR A 167 30.24 20.13 78.61
C THR A 167 29.54 20.90 79.73
N LYS A 168 28.24 20.70 79.95
CA LYS A 168 27.51 21.29 81.09
C LYS A 168 28.00 20.74 82.43
N SER A 169 28.18 19.42 82.55
CA SER A 169 28.68 18.80 83.78
C SER A 169 30.12 19.20 84.07
N ASN A 170 31.00 19.24 83.06
CA ASN A 170 32.37 19.74 83.21
C ASN A 170 32.42 21.19 83.67
N LYS A 171 31.55 22.07 83.16
CA LYS A 171 31.44 23.45 83.65
C LYS A 171 31.00 23.50 85.10
N ALA A 172 29.98 22.73 85.47
CA ALA A 172 29.47 22.65 86.85
C ALA A 172 30.51 22.08 87.84
N LEU A 173 31.32 21.11 87.40
CA LEU A 173 32.42 20.58 88.19
C LEU A 173 33.54 21.62 88.35
N LYS A 174 33.90 22.35 87.29
CA LYS A 174 34.87 23.44 87.38
C LYS A 174 34.43 24.55 88.33
N THR A 175 33.14 24.93 88.32
CA THR A 175 32.62 25.92 89.28
C THR A 175 32.66 25.40 90.70
N ARG A 176 32.28 24.14 90.95
CA ARG A 176 32.38 23.51 92.28
C ARG A 176 33.82 23.37 92.77
N LEU A 177 34.76 23.06 91.88
CA LEU A 177 36.17 22.99 92.22
C LEU A 177 36.71 24.38 92.59
N ALA A 178 36.33 25.43 91.86
CA ALA A 178 36.68 26.80 92.18
C ALA A 178 36.09 27.24 93.55
N GLU A 179 34.86 26.83 93.85
CA GLU A 179 34.23 27.07 95.16
C GLU A 179 34.95 26.33 96.30
N ASN A 180 35.35 25.07 96.11
CA ASN A 180 36.10 24.29 97.11
C ASN A 180 37.55 24.76 97.28
N CYS A 181 38.26 25.12 96.20
CA CYS A 181 39.60 25.70 96.29
C CYS A 181 39.60 27.08 96.97
N GLY A 182 38.48 27.80 96.88
CA GLY A 182 38.23 29.03 97.65
C GLY A 182 38.05 28.79 99.16
N MET A 183 37.75 27.55 99.60
CA MET A 183 37.63 27.19 101.01
C MET A 183 38.92 26.63 101.64
N GLU A 184 39.94 26.26 100.85
CA GLU A 184 41.22 25.72 101.36
C GLU A 184 42.29 26.80 101.65
N THR A 185 42.02 28.08 101.37
CA THR A 185 42.93 29.21 101.66
C THR A 185 42.52 30.05 102.87
N GLY A 186 41.59 29.56 103.69
CA GLY A 186 41.16 30.29 104.87
C GLY A 186 40.68 29.34 105.96
N VAL A 187 41.62 28.75 106.70
CA VAL A 187 41.58 28.55 108.16
C VAL A 187 42.88 27.84 108.60
N LEU A 188 43.51 28.40 109.63
CA LEU A 188 44.79 28.11 110.32
C LEU A 188 45.99 28.93 109.78
N GLU A 189 46.55 29.95 110.44
CA GLU A 189 46.52 30.52 111.82
C GLU A 189 47.23 31.92 111.76
N PRO A 190 47.41 32.75 112.82
CA PRO A 190 47.00 32.66 114.23
C PRO A 190 46.33 33.95 114.81
N SER A 191 45.65 33.81 115.95
CA SER A 191 45.57 34.81 117.05
C SER A 191 45.22 34.08 118.34
#